data_AF-A0A2I0PPY2-F1
#
_entry.id   AF-A0A2I0PPY2-F1
#
_cell.length_a   1.000
_cell.length_b   1.000
_cell.length_c   1.000
_cell.angle_alpha   90.00
_cell.angle_beta   90.00
_cell.angle_gamma   90.00
#
_symmetry.space_group_name_H-M   'P 1'
#
loop_
_entity.id
_entity.type
_entity.pdbx_description
1 polymer ?
#
loop_
_entity_poly.entity_id
_entity_poly.type
_entity_poly.pdbx_seq_one_letter_code
_entity_poly.pdbx_strand_id
1 'polypeptide(L)' 'MSEEEQLFDIVIPPGVPQKIILDISNKFDVEVVDRRERIKFANMDGEERDLLAFRGKFEVLQKVETYMRDELNKFIAEK' A
#
# COMPACT_ATOMS: atom_id res chain seq x y z
N MET A 1 15.72 24.87 11.31
CA MET A 1 15.46 23.84 10.29
C MET A 1 14.01 23.48 10.46
N SER A 2 13.16 23.80 9.49
CA SER A 2 11.80 23.28 9.46
C SER A 2 11.92 21.76 9.40
N GLU A 3 11.45 21.06 10.42
CA GLU A 3 11.23 19.62 10.34
C GLU A 3 10.14 19.41 9.27
N GLU A 4 10.56 19.28 8.02
CA GLU A 4 9.68 18.78 6.97
C GLU A 4 9.17 17.42 7.46
N GLU A 5 7.86 17.30 7.65
CA GLU A 5 7.25 16.08 8.17
C GLU A 5 7.67 14.89 7.31
N GLN A 6 8.43 13.95 7.89
CA GLN A 6 8.93 12.80 7.16
C GLN A 6 7.77 11.89 6.75
N LEU A 7 7.59 11.74 5.44
CA LEU A 7 6.61 10.81 4.87
C LEU A 7 7.27 9.48 4.51
N PHE A 8 6.46 8.45 4.56
CA PHE A 8 6.84 7.07 4.26
C PHE A 8 5.91 6.52 3.19
N ASP A 9 6.35 5.45 2.52
CA ASP A 9 5.57 4.75 1.51
C ASP A 9 5.39 3.30 1.97
N ILE A 10 4.17 2.78 1.92
CA ILE A 10 3.90 1.34 2.01
C ILE A 10 3.41 0.84 0.66
N VAL A 11 4.15 -0.11 0.08
CA VAL A 11 3.83 -0.68 -1.24
C VAL A 11 2.56 -1.52 -1.14
N ILE A 12 1.65 -1.32 -2.09
CA ILE A 12 0.42 -2.11 -2.23
C ILE A 12 0.79 -3.40 -2.95
N PRO A 13 0.63 -4.58 -2.32
CA PRO A 13 0.94 -5.84 -2.98
C PRO A 13 0.08 -6.07 -4.23
N PRO A 14 0.60 -6.79 -5.23
CA PRO A 14 -0.21 -7.21 -6.36
C PRO A 14 -1.36 -8.11 -5.89
N GLY A 15 -2.57 -7.88 -6.42
CA GLY A 15 -3.76 -8.65 -6.08
C GLY A 15 -4.62 -8.07 -4.96
N VAL A 16 -4.22 -6.94 -4.35
CA VAL A 16 -5.12 -6.19 -3.46
C VAL A 16 -6.33 -5.70 -4.26
N PRO A 17 -7.57 -6.04 -3.84
CA PRO A 17 -8.79 -5.56 -4.49
C PRO A 17 -8.85 -4.03 -4.53
N GLN A 18 -9.23 -3.46 -5.68
CA GLN A 18 -9.35 -2.02 -5.88
C GLN A 18 -10.27 -1.34 -4.85
N LYS A 19 -11.31 -2.05 -4.39
CA LYS A 19 -12.20 -1.56 -3.33
C LYS A 19 -11.45 -1.28 -2.02
N ILE A 20 -10.55 -2.17 -1.60
CA ILE A 20 -9.73 -1.97 -0.39
C ILE A 20 -8.82 -0.75 -0.57
N ILE A 21 -8.25 -0.56 -1.76
CA ILE A 21 -7.39 0.59 -2.06
C ILE A 21 -8.17 1.90 -1.92
N LEU A 22 -9.36 1.97 -2.53
CA LEU A 22 -10.25 3.13 -2.45
C LEU A 22 -10.70 3.38 -0.99
N ASP A 23 -11.08 2.33 -0.26
CA ASP A 23 -11.50 2.44 1.13
C ASP A 23 -10.38 3.03 2.01
N ILE A 24 -9.13 2.58 1.82
CA ILE A 24 -7.97 3.10 2.54
C ILE A 24 -7.75 4.58 2.21
N SER A 25 -7.74 4.94 0.92
CA SER A 25 -7.51 6.33 0.48
C SER A 25 -8.57 7.32 0.99
N ASN A 26 -9.79 6.84 1.25
CA ASN A 26 -10.87 7.67 1.79
C ASN A 26 -10.89 7.73 3.32
N LYS A 27 -10.40 6.68 4.00
CA LYS A 27 -10.47 6.56 5.48
C LYS A 27 -9.24 7.10 6.19
N PHE A 28 -8.09 7.07 5.53
CA PHE A 28 -6.81 7.46 6.12
C PHE A 28 -6.25 8.68 5.38
N ASP A 29 -5.47 9.50 6.11
CA ASP A 29 -4.75 10.62 5.54
C ASP A 29 -3.50 10.12 4.80
N VAL A 30 -3.73 9.55 3.62
CA VAL A 30 -2.69 8.99 2.74
C VAL A 30 -2.93 9.36 1.30
N GLU A 31 -1.85 9.52 0.55
CA GLU A 31 -1.87 9.70 -0.90
C GLU A 31 -1.56 8.38 -1.59
N VAL A 32 -2.27 8.07 -2.68
CA VAL A 32 -1.93 6.94 -3.54
C VAL A 32 -0.94 7.41 -4.58
N VAL A 33 0.28 6.87 -4.55
CA VAL A 33 1.38 7.28 -5.43
C VAL A 33 1.88 6.10 -6.26
N ASP A 34 2.35 6.40 -7.48
CA ASP A 34 3.06 5.44 -8.30
C ASP A 34 4.51 5.26 -7.81
N ARG A 35 4.92 4.01 -7.65
CA ARG A 35 6.25 3.59 -7.22
C ARG A 35 6.84 2.63 -8.24
N ARG A 36 7.83 3.11 -9.00
CA ARG A 36 8.63 2.28 -9.90
C ARG A 36 9.71 1.57 -9.12
N GLU A 37 9.48 0.32 -8.75
CA GLU A 37 10.51 -0.52 -8.12
C GLU A 37 10.69 -1.84 -8.86
N ARG A 38 11.96 -2.25 -8.97
CA ARG A 38 12.36 -3.56 -9.51
C ARG A 38 12.06 -4.64 -8.48
N ILE A 39 10.82 -5.13 -8.43
CA ILE A 39 10.49 -6.22 -7.50
C ILE A 39 10.53 -7.57 -8.20
N LYS A 40 11.24 -8.53 -7.59
CA LYS A 40 11.17 -9.95 -7.94
C LYS A 40 10.07 -10.61 -7.10
N PHE A 41 8.84 -10.73 -7.64
CA PHE A 41 7.82 -11.56 -7.02
C PHE A 41 7.91 -13.01 -7.53
N ALA A 42 7.54 -13.95 -6.65
CA ALA A 42 7.56 -15.39 -6.91
C ALA A 42 7.03 -15.74 -8.33
N ASN A 43 7.89 -16.40 -9.10
CA ASN A 43 7.72 -16.85 -10.51
C ASN A 43 7.96 -15.82 -11.63
N MET A 44 8.36 -14.58 -11.35
CA MET A 44 8.62 -13.59 -12.41
C MET A 44 10.03 -13.01 -12.29
N ASP A 45 10.91 -13.40 -13.20
CA ASP A 45 12.29 -12.97 -13.23
C ASP A 45 12.38 -11.55 -13.85
N GLY A 46 12.49 -10.53 -12.99
CA GLY A 46 13.15 -9.27 -13.34
C GLY A 46 12.37 -8.20 -14.12
N GLU A 47 11.05 -8.30 -14.29
CA GLU A 47 10.29 -7.20 -14.91
C GLU A 47 10.09 -6.03 -13.93
N GLU A 48 10.53 -4.82 -14.32
CA GLU A 48 10.16 -3.58 -13.64
C GLU A 48 8.64 -3.39 -13.76
N ARG A 49 7.96 -3.15 -12.64
CA ARG A 49 6.52 -2.86 -12.64
C ARG A 49 6.26 -1.54 -11.94
N ASP A 50 5.36 -0.74 -12.55
CA ASP A 50 4.74 0.39 -11.86
C ASP A 50 3.80 -0.19 -10.78
N LEU A 51 4.19 -0.02 -9.51
CA LEU A 51 3.39 -0.42 -8.36
C LEU A 51 2.72 0.80 -7.74
N LEU A 52 1.63 0.57 -7.03
CA LEU A 52 1.02 1.60 -6.21
C LEU A 52 1.57 1.52 -4.79
N ALA A 53 1.67 2.66 -4.12
CA ALA A 53 1.99 2.76 -2.70
C ALA A 53 1.07 3.76 -2.01
N PHE A 54 0.83 3.58 -0.72
CA PHE A 54 0.25 4.63 0.13
C PHE A 54 1.37 5.44 0.75
N ARG A 55 1.36 6.74 0.52
CA ARG A 55 2.28 7.71 1.12
C ARG A 55 1.60 8.42 2.29
N GLY A 56 2.26 8.48 3.44
CA GLY A 56 1.73 9.17 4.61
C GLY A 56 2.67 9.18 5.80
N LYS A 57 2.18 9.69 6.93
CA LYS A 57 2.93 9.68 8.20
C LYS A 57 3.07 8.24 8.71
N PHE A 58 4.18 7.94 9.36
CA PHE A 58 4.49 6.59 9.86
C PHE A 58 3.34 5.99 10.69
N GLU A 59 2.80 6.75 11.65
CA GLU A 59 1.70 6.31 12.51
C GLU A 59 0.40 6.00 11.75
N VAL A 60 0.14 6.75 10.66
CA VAL A 60 -1.01 6.51 9.79
C VAL A 60 -0.77 5.23 8.99
N LEU A 61 0.43 5.05 8.44
CA LEU A 61 0.76 3.85 7.65
C LEU A 61 0.72 2.57 8.46
N GLN A 62 1.09 2.58 9.74
CA GLN A 62 0.94 1.41 10.61
C GLN A 62 -0.53 0.98 10.76
N LYS A 63 -1.45 1.95 10.83
CA LYS A 63 -2.89 1.68 10.86
C LYS A 63 -3.38 1.16 9.50
N VAL A 64 -2.87 1.74 8.41
CA VAL A 64 -3.16 1.30 7.04
C VAL A 64 -2.70 -0.14 6.81
N GLU A 65 -1.49 -0.52 7.24
CA GLU A 65 -0.97 -1.89 7.12
C GLU A 65 -1.90 -2.89 7.81
N THR A 66 -2.26 -2.59 9.06
CA THR A 66 -3.15 -3.44 9.87
C THR A 66 -4.52 -3.58 9.20
N TYR A 67 -5.13 -2.46 8.82
CA TYR A 67 -6.43 -2.45 8.14
C TYR A 67 -6.39 -3.21 6.80
N MET A 68 -5.37 -2.96 5.98
CA MET A 68 -5.20 -3.63 4.69
C MET A 68 -5.08 -5.14 4.88
N ARG A 69 -4.28 -5.59 5.85
CA ARG A 69 -4.12 -7.01 6.15
C ARG A 69 -5.42 -7.65 6.62
N ASP A 70 -6.18 -6.98 7.48
CA ASP A 70 -7.46 -7.49 7.98
C ASP A 70 -8.52 -7.60 6.87
N GLU A 71 -8.63 -6.58 6.02
CA GLU A 71 -9.55 -6.61 4.88
C GLU A 71 -9.15 -7.66 3.83
N LEU A 72 -7.85 -7.84 3.59
CA LEU A 72 -7.35 -8.92 2.73
C LEU A 72 -7.67 -10.30 3.31
N ASN A 73 -7.51 -10.51 4.61
CA ASN A 73 -7.87 -11.76 5.27
C ASN A 73 -9.37 -12.05 5.16
N LYS A 74 -10.23 -11.03 5.36
CA LYS A 74 -11.68 -11.17 5.15
C LYS A 74 -12.01 -11.53 3.70
N PHE A 75 -11.39 -10.84 2.74
CA PHE A 75 -11.61 -11.11 1.32
C PHE A 75 -11.21 -12.54 0.92
N ILE A 76 -10.13 -13.08 1.49
CA ILE A 76 -9.71 -14.46 1.27
C ILE A 76 -10.65 -15.45 1.97
N ALA A 77 -11.14 -15.13 3.17
CA ALA A 77 -12.01 -15.99 3.97
C ALA A 77 -13.47 -16.05 3.45
N GLU A 78 -13.94 -15.05 2.71
CA GLU A 78 -15.25 -15.04 2.06
C GLU A 78 -15.30 -15.92 0.79
N LYS A 79 -14.22 -16.63 0.46
CA LYS A 79 -14.06 -17.38 -0.79
C LYS A 79 -14.06 -18.90 -0.59
#